data_AF-A0A378T214-F1
#
_entry.id   AF-A0A378T214-F1
#
_cell.length_a   1.000
_cell.length_b   1.000
_cell.length_c   1.000
_cell.angle_alpha   90.00
_cell.angle_beta   90.00
_cell.angle_gamma   90.00
#
_symmetry.space_group_name_H-M   'P 1'
#
loop_
_entity.id
_entity.type
_entity.pdbx_description
1 polymer ?
#
loop_
_entity_poly.entity_id
_entity_poly.type
_entity_poly.pdbx_seq_one_letter_code
_entity_poly.pdbx_strand_id
1 'polypeptide(L)' 'MDQGRFDHQPFNYNGSWVTPIFDPGYNAWGFWFFGIWIPL' A
#
# COMPACT_ATOMS: atom_id res chain seq x y z
N MET A 1 -13.51 8.28 15.44
CA MET A 1 -12.39 8.86 14.64
C MET A 1 -11.74 7.69 13.94
N ASP A 2 -12.36 7.21 12.87
CA ASP A 2 -11.96 6.02 12.12
C ASP A 2 -11.04 6.40 10.96
N GLN A 3 -10.05 7.28 11.23
CA GLN A 3 -9.15 7.79 10.21
C GLN A 3 -8.21 6.69 9.67
N GLY A 4 -7.82 5.73 10.53
CA GLY A 4 -6.89 4.65 10.15
C GLY A 4 -7.46 3.57 9.21
N ARG A 5 -8.76 3.61 8.86
CA ARG A 5 -9.33 2.70 7.84
C ARG A 5 -9.25 3.28 6.42
N PHE A 6 -9.07 4.59 6.27
CA PHE A 6 -9.05 5.25 4.97
C PHE A 6 -7.64 5.38 4.37
N ASP A 7 -6.58 5.30 5.17
CA ASP A 7 -5.19 5.30 4.65
C ASP A 7 -4.80 3.99 3.94
N HIS A 8 -5.62 2.93 4.03
CA HIS A 8 -5.33 1.62 3.42
C HIS A 8 -6.26 1.28 2.24
N GLN A 9 -6.90 2.28 1.64
CA GLN A 9 -7.73 2.04 0.47
C GLN A 9 -6.88 1.81 -0.78
N PRO A 10 -7.37 1.02 -1.74
CA PRO A 10 -6.72 0.94 -3.04
C PRO A 10 -6.62 2.33 -3.68
N PHE A 11 -5.52 2.61 -4.38
CA PHE A 11 -5.30 3.86 -5.10
C PHE A 11 -4.71 3.59 -6.48
N ASN A 12 -4.83 4.57 -7.39
CA ASN A 12 -4.25 4.47 -8.72
C ASN A 12 -2.77 4.91 -8.68
N TYR A 13 -1.87 3.99 -8.94
CA TYR A 13 -0.45 4.23 -9.13
C TYR A 13 -0.08 3.96 -10.59
N ASN A 14 0.35 5.00 -11.31
CA ASN A 14 0.77 4.92 -12.71
C ASN A 14 -0.27 4.20 -13.63
N GLY A 15 -1.55 4.49 -13.43
CA GLY A 15 -2.65 3.87 -14.18
C GLY A 15 -3.14 2.53 -13.61
N SER A 16 -2.42 1.93 -12.66
CA SER A 16 -2.79 0.64 -12.04
C SER A 16 -3.41 0.85 -10.67
N TRP A 17 -4.52 0.16 -10.38
CA TRP A 17 -5.07 0.13 -9.04
C TRP A 17 -4.26 -0.83 -8.16
N VAL A 18 -3.66 -0.31 -7.10
CA VAL A 18 -2.83 -1.05 -6.16
C VAL A 18 -3.45 -0.98 -4.76
N THR A 19 -3.24 -2.02 -3.94
CA THR A 19 -3.70 -2.05 -2.55
C THR A 19 -2.49 -2.06 -1.63
N PRO A 20 -2.34 -1.06 -0.76
CA PRO A 20 -1.28 -1.06 0.23
C PRO A 20 -1.50 -2.15 1.28
N ILE A 21 -0.42 -2.82 1.67
CA ILE A 21 -0.38 -3.80 2.75
C ILE A 21 0.75 -3.42 3.72
N PHE A 22 0.59 -3.78 5.00
CA PHE A 22 1.66 -3.63 5.97
C PHE A 22 2.58 -4.85 5.91
N ASP A 23 3.88 -4.63 5.74
CA ASP A 23 4.89 -5.69 5.79
C ASP A 23 5.62 -5.66 7.16
N PRO A 24 5.46 -6.70 7.99
CA PRO A 24 6.14 -6.78 9.30
C PRO A 24 7.66 -6.96 9.21
N GLY A 25 8.19 -7.45 8.08
CA GLY A 25 9.63 -7.58 7.86
C GLY A 25 10.29 -6.22 7.68
N TYR A 26 9.61 -5.30 6.99
CA TYR A 26 10.04 -3.91 6.81
C TYR A 26 9.47 -2.93 7.83
N ASN A 27 8.53 -3.37 8.68
CA ASN A 27 7.77 -2.53 9.61
C ASN A 27 7.17 -1.28 8.93
N ALA A 28 6.77 -1.42 7.67
CA ALA A 28 6.31 -0.33 6.83
C ALA A 28 5.12 -0.75 5.97
N TRP A 29 4.30 0.23 5.60
CA TRP A 29 3.30 0.06 4.56
C TRP A 29 3.96 0.09 3.19
N GLY A 30 3.38 -0.61 2.24
CA GLY A 30 3.83 -0.59 0.86
C GLY A 30 2.91 -1.41 -0.02
N PHE A 31 3.27 -1.54 -1.29
CA PHE A 31 2.49 -2.33 -2.24
C PHE A 31 3.41 -3.03 -3.23
N TRP A 32 2.88 -4.11 -3.82
CA TRP A 32 3.56 -4.82 -4.89
C TRP A 32 3.21 -4.21 -6.23
N PHE A 33 4.24 -3.88 -7.01
CA PHE A 33 4.10 -3.40 -8.38
C PHE A 33 5.00 -4.22 -9.29
N PHE A 34 4.40 -5.05 -10.16
CA PHE A 34 5.10 -5.97 -11.06
C PHE A 34 6.22 -6.80 -10.37
N GLY A 35 5.98 -7.27 -9.14
CA GLY A 35 6.93 -8.08 -8.37
C GLY A 35 8.00 -7.30 -7.61
N ILE A 36 7.95 -5.96 -7.63
CA ILE A 36 8.79 -5.08 -6.83
C ILE A 36 7.97 -4.54 -5.65
N TRP A 37 8.58 -4.55 -4.46
CA TRP A 37 7.99 -3.92 -3.27
C TRP A 37 8.30 -2.42 -3.25
N ILE A 38 7.27 -1.58 -3.16
CA ILE A 38 7.38 -0.13 -3.05
C ILE A 38 6.86 0.29 -1.67
N PRO A 39 7.70 0.83 -0.78
CA PRO A 39 7.25 1.36 0.52
C PRO A 39 6.45 2.65 0.34
N LEU A 40 5.39 2.82 1.16
CA LEU A 40 4.52 4.01 1.21
C LEU A 40 5.02 5.00 2.27
#